data_AF-A0A418QBU3-F1
#
_entry.id   AF-A0A418QBU3-F1
#
_cell.length_a   1.000
_cell.length_b   1.000
_cell.length_c   1.000
_cell.angle_alpha   90.00
_cell.angle_beta   90.00
_cell.angle_gamma   90.00
#
_symmetry.space_group_name_H-M   'P 1'
#
loop_
_entity.id
_entity.type
_entity.pdbx_description
1 polymer ?
#
loop_
_entity_poly.entity_id
_entity_poly.type
_entity_poly.pdbx_seq_one_letter_code
_entity_poly.pdbx_strand_id
1 'polypeptide(L)'
;MSAVTAPTPPPTESIKSPAREIASIAVPVSLEMVIQLVLTFINQIIVGTLGAVAVAAVGLSGSLGFLFFVTLGALGSGTSILVARRHGAADRPGLNQTLTVSVVTSVLAAALLTLPVVLLAGPLLSLAGGEDAVTRTATPYMQVSMLALIPGSLAWILSGALRSLGHARTPLVATVITVIVESLLAYGLVFGVGPLPPLGVVGAAWALVFANILKTALLAYQIYGPRHLAALTLPARDAWRSIAAPLLTISAPIAFTEFAWSLGGFLYAAVYARVGTAALAASQIVGTLEGIFIVGSFGLMSAATVFIGRSLGAGDAAAAQLWLGRISRAGLVTGLGFGLLYALSALIVPALFPRVGSDVHHIALIGILISAAFQIFKVRNMIIGGGVLPGAADGKGVIIGDVVGAFVVGLPLAIGLGLYSPLGVWGVFLARGAEEVVKVLIFEWRRRRIDWEKLARDQQGQEVTAH
;
A
#
# COMPACT_ATOMS: atom_id res chain seq x y z
N MET A 1 -21.31 5.73 45.62
CA MET A 1 -20.82 4.91 44.49
C MET A 1 -21.93 4.84 43.46
N SER A 2 -21.95 5.80 42.55
CA SER A 2 -22.96 5.87 41.49
C SER A 2 -22.45 5.06 40.31
N ALA A 3 -23.12 3.94 40.00
CA ALA A 3 -22.81 3.13 38.84
C ALA A 3 -23.04 3.98 37.58
N VAL A 4 -21.95 4.35 36.90
CA VAL A 4 -22.00 4.93 35.56
C VAL A 4 -22.46 3.80 34.64
N THR A 5 -23.74 3.81 34.30
CA THR A 5 -24.32 2.95 33.28
C THR A 5 -23.63 3.24 31.96
N ALA A 6 -22.93 2.25 31.41
CA ALA A 6 -22.37 2.32 30.06
C ALA A 6 -23.49 2.68 29.06
N PRO A 7 -23.25 3.60 28.11
CA PRO A 7 -24.25 3.93 27.11
C PRO A 7 -24.58 2.67 26.29
N THR A 8 -25.86 2.34 26.21
CA THR A 8 -26.36 1.29 25.30
C THR A 8 -25.88 1.58 23.89
N PRO A 9 -25.37 0.58 23.14
CA PRO A 9 -24.92 0.78 21.77
C PRO A 9 -26.08 1.39 20.97
N PRO A 10 -25.83 2.42 20.13
CA PRO A 10 -26.87 2.97 19.29
C PRO A 10 -27.48 1.83 18.44
N PRO A 11 -28.80 1.83 18.23
CA PRO A 11 -29.44 0.81 17.40
C PRO A 11 -28.73 0.81 16.04
N THR A 12 -28.35 -0.38 15.56
CA THR A 12 -27.74 -0.61 14.23
C THR A 12 -28.45 0.27 13.21
N GLU A 13 -27.88 1.43 12.90
CA GLU A 13 -28.47 2.37 11.96
C GLU A 13 -28.64 1.58 10.67
N SER A 14 -29.86 1.51 10.13
CA SER A 14 -30.10 0.74 8.93
C SER A 14 -29.21 1.32 7.84
N ILE A 15 -28.09 0.66 7.55
CA ILE A 15 -27.14 1.11 6.53
C ILE A 15 -27.90 1.05 5.21
N LYS A 16 -28.42 2.21 4.79
CA LYS A 16 -29.43 2.30 3.71
C LYS A 16 -28.82 1.86 2.37
N SER A 17 -27.51 2.00 2.21
CA SER A 17 -26.80 1.59 0.99
C SER A 17 -25.34 1.17 1.25
N PRO A 18 -25.09 -0.07 1.74
CA PRO A 18 -23.74 -0.49 2.10
C PRO A 18 -22.76 -0.49 0.92
N ALA A 19 -23.24 -0.82 -0.28
CA ALA A 19 -22.43 -0.78 -1.49
C ALA A 19 -21.94 0.64 -1.83
N ARG A 20 -22.78 1.66 -1.62
CA ARG A 20 -22.43 3.07 -1.85
C ARG A 20 -21.39 3.55 -0.83
N GLU A 21 -21.52 3.13 0.41
CA GLU A 21 -20.56 3.46 1.47
C GLU A 21 -19.20 2.80 1.23
N ILE A 22 -19.18 1.51 0.86
CA ILE A 22 -17.94 0.83 0.45
C ILE A 22 -17.31 1.55 -0.74
N ALA A 23 -18.09 1.86 -1.78
CA ALA A 23 -17.61 2.55 -2.97
C ALA A 23 -17.08 3.97 -2.66
N SER A 24 -17.65 4.65 -1.66
CA SER A 24 -17.22 6.00 -1.25
C SER A 24 -15.78 6.06 -0.74
N ILE A 25 -15.24 4.94 -0.26
CA ILE A 25 -13.85 4.79 0.16
C ILE A 25 -13.06 4.04 -0.90
N ALA A 26 -13.57 2.90 -1.38
CA ALA A 26 -12.84 2.02 -2.27
C ALA A 26 -12.50 2.70 -3.61
N VAL A 27 -13.47 3.34 -4.26
CA VAL A 27 -13.24 3.95 -5.59
C VAL A 27 -12.21 5.08 -5.52
N PRO A 28 -12.31 6.06 -4.59
CA PRO A 28 -11.29 7.10 -4.51
C PRO A 28 -9.89 6.58 -4.22
N VAL A 29 -9.76 5.58 -3.34
CA VAL A 29 -8.45 4.99 -3.00
C VAL A 29 -7.85 4.25 -4.19
N SER A 30 -8.65 3.44 -4.89
CA SER A 30 -8.18 2.72 -6.09
C SER A 30 -7.79 3.71 -7.20
N LEU A 31 -8.59 4.75 -7.45
CA LEU A 31 -8.25 5.79 -8.42
C LEU A 31 -6.98 6.55 -8.03
N GLU A 32 -6.79 6.84 -6.74
CA GLU A 32 -5.58 7.52 -6.27
C GLU A 32 -4.32 6.72 -6.64
N MET A 33 -4.37 5.40 -6.47
CA MET A 33 -3.26 4.51 -6.83
C MET A 33 -3.05 4.41 -8.35
N VAL A 34 -4.13 4.41 -9.15
CA VAL A 34 -4.01 4.48 -10.63
C VAL A 34 -3.33 5.78 -11.07
N ILE A 35 -3.69 6.91 -10.46
CA ILE A 35 -3.07 8.20 -10.76
C ILE A 35 -1.57 8.22 -10.39
N GLN A 36 -1.16 7.53 -9.32
CA GLN A 36 0.26 7.35 -8.99
C GLN A 36 1.01 6.50 -10.03
N LEU A 37 0.38 5.48 -10.61
CA LEU A 37 0.96 4.72 -11.72
C LEU A 37 1.17 5.62 -12.96
N VAL A 38 0.19 6.47 -13.27
CA VAL A 38 0.30 7.44 -14.38
C VAL A 38 1.47 8.41 -14.15
N LEU A 39 1.65 8.92 -12.92
CA LEU A 39 2.80 9.76 -12.58
C LEU A 39 4.13 9.04 -12.82
N THR A 40 4.23 7.78 -12.38
CA THR A 40 5.43 6.96 -12.59
C THR A 40 5.76 6.84 -14.08
N PHE A 41 4.74 6.60 -14.91
CA PHE A 41 4.88 6.53 -16.35
C PHE A 41 5.33 7.85 -16.98
N ILE A 42 4.74 8.98 -16.56
CA ILE A 42 5.14 10.32 -17.03
C ILE A 42 6.60 10.60 -16.67
N ASN A 43 7.02 10.33 -15.43
CA ASN A 43 8.40 10.51 -14.98
C ASN A 43 9.38 9.65 -15.80
N GLN A 44 8.99 8.42 -16.15
CA GLN A 44 9.79 7.54 -17.00
C GLN A 44 9.97 8.12 -18.41
N ILE A 45 8.94 8.74 -18.99
CA ILE A 45 9.03 9.41 -20.30
C ILE A 45 9.99 10.61 -20.21
N ILE A 46 9.80 11.47 -19.22
CA ILE A 46 10.61 12.70 -19.05
C ILE A 46 12.09 12.32 -18.90
N VAL A 47 12.42 11.44 -17.96
CA VAL A 47 13.81 11.00 -17.73
C VAL A 47 14.35 10.19 -18.91
N GLY A 48 13.48 9.46 -19.62
CA GLY A 48 13.82 8.70 -20.83
C GLY A 48 14.49 9.53 -21.92
N THR A 49 14.12 10.80 -22.03
CA THR A 49 14.72 11.73 -23.02
C THR A 49 16.19 12.05 -22.75
N LEU A 50 16.67 11.89 -21.51
CA LEU A 50 18.05 12.16 -21.11
C LEU A 50 19.00 11.00 -21.44
N GLY A 51 18.48 9.87 -21.92
CA GLY A 51 19.26 8.71 -22.36
C GLY A 51 19.30 7.56 -21.34
N ALA A 52 19.91 6.45 -21.75
CA ALA A 52 19.85 5.18 -21.04
C ALA A 52 20.44 5.24 -19.61
N VAL A 53 21.53 5.99 -19.41
CA VAL A 53 22.18 6.14 -18.10
C VAL A 53 21.24 6.82 -17.09
N ALA A 54 20.48 7.83 -17.54
CA ALA A 54 19.51 8.54 -16.70
C ALA A 54 18.35 7.62 -16.28
N VAL A 55 17.83 6.83 -17.22
CA VAL A 55 16.76 5.86 -16.96
C VAL A 55 17.23 4.80 -15.96
N ALA A 56 18.42 4.23 -16.18
CA ALA A 56 19.02 3.25 -15.28
C ALA A 56 19.24 3.84 -13.87
N ALA A 57 19.73 5.08 -13.81
CA ALA A 57 19.99 5.78 -12.55
C ALA A 57 18.72 6.00 -11.72
N VAL A 58 17.64 6.48 -12.36
CA VAL A 58 16.34 6.68 -11.71
C VAL A 58 15.70 5.35 -11.33
N GLY A 59 15.77 4.34 -12.20
CA GLY A 59 15.21 3.01 -11.92
C GLY A 59 15.89 2.31 -10.73
N LEU A 60 17.22 2.34 -10.68
CA LEU A 60 17.98 1.77 -9.56
C LEU A 60 17.68 2.51 -8.25
N SER A 61 17.70 3.84 -8.29
CA SER A 61 17.37 4.68 -7.11
C SER A 61 15.94 4.46 -6.64
N GLY A 62 14.98 4.34 -7.57
CA GLY A 62 13.58 4.08 -7.27
C GLY A 62 13.36 2.71 -6.65
N SER A 63 14.09 1.69 -7.10
CA SER A 63 14.01 0.33 -6.55
C SER A 63 14.49 0.28 -5.09
N LEU A 64 15.59 0.97 -4.77
CA LEU A 64 16.05 1.13 -3.39
C LEU A 64 15.09 2.00 -2.57
N GLY A 65 14.62 3.11 -3.16
CA GLY A 65 13.67 4.04 -2.55
C GLY A 65 12.35 3.38 -2.14
N PHE A 66 11.85 2.44 -2.95
CA PHE A 66 10.61 1.71 -2.72
C PHE A 66 10.58 1.04 -1.34
N LEU A 67 11.69 0.43 -0.90
CA LEU A 67 11.79 -0.22 0.41
C LEU A 67 11.55 0.76 1.57
N PHE A 68 12.08 1.98 1.46
CA PHE A 68 11.90 3.03 2.45
C PHE A 68 10.47 3.59 2.44
N PHE A 69 9.91 3.85 1.25
CA PHE A 69 8.53 4.33 1.10
C PHE A 69 7.51 3.35 1.66
N VAL A 70 7.69 2.06 1.38
CA VAL A 70 6.85 0.98 1.89
C VAL A 70 6.89 0.91 3.42
N THR A 71 8.08 1.01 4.01
CA THR A 71 8.28 0.99 5.46
C THR A 71 7.54 2.15 6.13
N LEU A 72 7.63 3.36 5.58
CA LEU A 72 6.92 4.52 6.09
C LEU A 72 5.41 4.48 5.78
N GLY A 73 5.02 3.87 4.66
CA GLY A 73 3.62 3.63 4.31
C GLY A 73 2.89 2.78 5.35
N ALA A 74 3.58 1.83 5.99
CA ALA A 74 3.04 1.03 7.09
C ALA A 74 2.62 1.88 8.32
N LEU A 75 3.30 3.00 8.58
CA LEU A 75 2.89 3.97 9.61
C LEU A 75 1.57 4.66 9.23
N GLY A 76 1.37 4.96 7.94
CA GLY A 76 0.10 5.46 7.41
C GLY A 76 -1.05 4.48 7.62
N SER A 77 -0.83 3.19 7.35
CA SER A 77 -1.83 2.13 7.61
C SER A 77 -2.13 1.98 9.10
N GLY A 78 -1.12 1.99 9.97
CA GLY A 78 -1.31 1.96 11.42
C GLY A 78 -2.08 3.17 11.94
N THR A 79 -1.75 4.37 11.46
CA THR A 79 -2.50 5.60 11.75
C THR A 79 -3.95 5.48 11.33
N SER A 80 -4.20 4.97 10.11
CA SER A 80 -5.54 4.77 9.58
C SER A 80 -6.40 3.91 10.52
N ILE A 81 -5.84 2.82 11.05
CA ILE A 81 -6.51 1.93 12.01
C ILE A 81 -6.83 2.66 13.32
N LEU A 82 -5.85 3.34 13.92
CA LEU A 82 -6.05 4.05 15.19
C LEU A 82 -7.05 5.21 15.05
N VAL A 83 -6.96 6.00 13.99
CA VAL A 83 -7.90 7.09 13.72
C VAL A 83 -9.30 6.56 13.46
N ALA A 84 -9.44 5.43 12.74
CA ALA A 84 -10.75 4.80 12.54
C ALA A 84 -11.40 4.39 13.86
N ARG A 85 -10.63 3.81 14.78
CA ARG A 85 -11.10 3.44 16.13
C ARG A 85 -11.54 4.65 16.94
N ARG A 86 -10.66 5.65 17.10
CA ARG A 86 -10.98 6.90 17.84
C ARG A 86 -12.20 7.61 17.27
N HIS A 87 -12.34 7.63 15.95
CA HIS A 87 -13.51 8.18 15.29
C HIS A 87 -14.78 7.38 15.60
N GLY A 88 -14.70 6.05 15.58
CA GLY A 88 -15.81 5.16 15.97
C GLY A 88 -16.24 5.31 17.43
N ALA A 89 -15.28 5.52 18.34
CA ALA A 89 -15.51 5.78 19.76
C ALA A 89 -16.05 7.19 20.06
N ALA A 90 -16.15 8.05 19.04
CA ALA A 90 -16.43 9.49 19.18
C ALA A 90 -15.42 10.23 20.09
N ASP A 91 -14.22 9.69 20.28
CA ASP A 91 -13.14 10.27 21.09
C ASP A 91 -12.33 11.30 20.27
N ARG A 92 -12.85 12.53 20.19
CA ARG A 92 -12.18 13.66 19.52
C ARG A 92 -10.83 14.03 20.15
N PRO A 93 -10.70 14.18 21.49
CA PRO A 93 -9.41 14.49 22.10
C PRO A 93 -8.34 13.45 21.77
N GLY A 94 -8.67 12.17 21.88
CA GLY A 94 -7.78 11.08 21.56
C GLY A 94 -7.46 10.95 20.07
N LEU A 95 -8.40 11.29 19.19
CA LEU A 95 -8.15 11.41 17.75
C LEU A 95 -7.09 12.47 17.46
N ASN A 96 -7.21 13.66 18.07
CA ASN A 96 -6.26 14.76 17.92
C ASN A 96 -4.86 14.35 18.41
N GLN A 97 -4.78 13.74 19.60
CA GLN A 97 -3.52 13.24 20.14
C GLN A 97 -2.92 12.15 19.25
N THR A 98 -3.76 11.24 18.71
CA THR A 98 -3.34 10.17 17.81
C THR A 98 -2.69 10.72 16.55
N LEU A 99 -3.27 11.76 15.95
CA LEU A 99 -2.70 12.42 14.79
C LEU A 99 -1.39 13.12 15.12
N THR A 100 -1.31 13.87 16.23
CA THR A 100 -0.06 14.53 16.64
C THR A 100 1.06 13.51 16.85
N VAL A 101 0.80 12.43 17.61
CA VAL A 101 1.80 11.38 17.86
C VAL A 101 2.20 10.68 16.57
N SER A 102 1.24 10.39 15.67
CA SER A 102 1.53 9.73 14.39
C SER A 102 2.40 10.61 13.50
N VAL A 103 2.07 11.90 13.37
CA VAL A 103 2.86 12.89 12.63
C VAL A 103 4.29 12.97 13.17
N VAL A 104 4.46 13.13 14.48
CA VAL A 104 5.79 13.24 15.09
C VAL A 104 6.59 11.95 14.96
N THR A 105 5.96 10.80 15.23
CA THR A 105 6.61 9.47 15.08
C THR A 105 7.06 9.25 13.63
N SER A 106 6.26 9.67 12.66
CA SER A 106 6.60 9.57 11.24
C SER A 106 7.72 10.48 10.83
N VAL A 107 7.75 11.72 11.30
CA VAL A 107 8.86 12.64 11.01
C VAL A 107 10.16 12.09 11.59
N LEU A 108 10.13 11.59 12.82
CA LEU A 108 11.30 10.98 13.45
C LEU A 108 11.76 9.72 12.70
N ALA A 109 10.83 8.81 12.35
CA ALA A 109 11.15 7.61 11.59
C ALA A 109 11.67 7.94 10.18
N ALA A 110 11.03 8.87 9.48
CA ALA A 110 11.45 9.32 8.15
C ALA A 110 12.80 10.02 8.19
N ALA A 111 13.07 10.88 9.17
CA ALA A 111 14.37 11.52 9.34
C ALA A 111 15.47 10.49 9.63
N LEU A 112 15.18 9.52 10.51
CA LEU A 112 16.10 8.43 10.85
C LEU A 112 16.43 7.55 9.64
N LEU A 113 15.45 7.29 8.76
CA LEU A 113 15.67 6.52 7.53
C LEU A 113 16.33 7.36 6.42
N THR A 114 15.99 8.64 6.31
CA THR A 114 16.52 9.51 5.23
C THR A 114 18.01 9.79 5.42
N LEU A 115 18.45 10.10 6.64
CA LEU A 115 19.80 10.57 6.88
C LEU A 115 20.89 9.56 6.46
N PRO A 116 20.85 8.27 6.86
CA PRO A 116 21.84 7.29 6.42
C PRO A 116 21.84 7.09 4.91
N VAL A 117 20.64 7.11 4.28
CA VAL A 117 20.50 6.86 2.85
C VAL A 117 21.08 7.99 2.02
N VAL A 118 20.89 9.25 2.44
CA VAL A 118 21.50 10.41 1.77
C VAL A 118 23.03 10.39 1.91
N LEU A 119 23.54 10.04 3.08
CA LEU A 119 24.99 9.98 3.32
C LEU A 119 25.67 8.81 2.61
N LEU A 120 24.97 7.68 2.47
CA LEU A 120 25.49 6.44 1.90
C LEU A 120 24.96 6.13 0.50
N ALA A 121 24.34 7.09 -0.19
CA ALA A 121 23.67 6.87 -1.48
C ALA A 121 24.59 6.20 -2.51
N GLY A 122 25.80 6.73 -2.72
CA GLY A 122 26.79 6.15 -3.64
C GLY A 122 27.16 4.70 -3.31
N PRO A 123 27.66 4.41 -2.09
CA PRO A 123 27.94 3.04 -1.65
C PRO A 123 26.75 2.09 -1.77
N LEU A 124 25.53 2.53 -1.45
CA LEU A 124 24.32 1.71 -1.57
C LEU A 124 24.01 1.38 -3.03
N LEU A 125 24.16 2.36 -3.94
CA LEU A 125 23.95 2.17 -5.38
C LEU A 125 25.01 1.23 -5.99
N SER A 126 26.28 1.37 -5.60
CA SER A 126 27.35 0.45 -6.01
C SER A 126 27.09 -0.97 -5.50
N LEU A 127 26.69 -1.13 -4.23
CA LEU A 127 26.35 -2.42 -3.65
C LEU A 127 25.14 -3.08 -4.34
N ALA A 128 24.19 -2.26 -4.80
CA ALA A 128 23.05 -2.71 -5.58
C ALA A 128 23.40 -3.07 -7.05
N GLY A 129 24.68 -3.02 -7.43
CA GLY A 129 25.17 -3.43 -8.75
C GLY A 129 25.20 -2.31 -9.79
N GLY A 130 25.13 -1.04 -9.39
CA GLY A 130 25.22 0.09 -10.30
C GLY A 130 26.64 0.29 -10.86
N GLU A 131 26.77 0.25 -12.19
CA GLU A 131 28.02 0.62 -12.90
C GLU A 131 28.42 2.08 -12.62
N ASP A 132 29.71 2.41 -12.77
CA ASP A 132 30.28 3.72 -12.45
C ASP A 132 29.53 4.90 -13.09
N ALA A 133 29.09 4.77 -14.34
CA ALA A 133 28.33 5.81 -15.03
C ALA A 133 26.94 6.01 -14.39
N VAL A 134 26.23 4.91 -14.13
CA VAL A 134 24.90 4.92 -13.52
C VAL A 134 24.97 5.44 -12.09
N THR A 135 25.90 4.92 -11.28
CA THR A 135 26.07 5.32 -9.88
C THR A 135 26.38 6.80 -9.74
N ARG A 136 27.23 7.36 -10.61
CA ARG A 136 27.57 8.79 -10.61
C ARG A 136 26.35 9.68 -10.90
N THR A 137 25.47 9.26 -11.81
CA THR A 137 24.21 9.98 -12.11
C THR A 137 23.13 9.74 -11.04
N ALA A 138 23.05 8.53 -10.51
CA ALA A 138 22.05 8.10 -9.53
C ALA A 138 22.30 8.69 -8.14
N THR A 139 23.55 8.87 -7.73
CA THR A 139 23.91 9.36 -6.39
C THR A 139 23.24 10.70 -6.05
N PRO A 140 23.42 11.79 -6.83
CA PRO A 140 22.78 13.06 -6.51
C PRO A 140 21.26 13.00 -6.65
N TYR A 141 20.72 12.19 -7.58
CA TYR A 141 19.29 11.96 -7.69
C TYR A 141 18.71 11.29 -6.45
N MET A 142 19.35 10.22 -5.97
CA MET A 142 18.94 9.49 -4.77
C MET A 142 19.03 10.37 -3.53
N GLN A 143 20.11 11.14 -3.39
CA GLN A 143 20.27 12.08 -2.27
C GLN A 143 19.12 13.09 -2.18
N VAL A 144 18.70 13.66 -3.31
CA VAL A 144 17.59 14.62 -3.33
C VAL A 144 16.24 13.93 -3.20
N SER A 145 16.00 12.85 -3.94
CA SER A 145 14.69 12.16 -3.93
C SER A 145 14.36 11.56 -2.57
N MET A 146 15.36 11.13 -1.78
CA MET A 146 15.13 10.63 -0.42
C MET A 146 14.67 11.73 0.55
N LEU A 147 14.92 13.01 0.26
CA LEU A 147 14.32 14.10 1.05
C LEU A 147 12.78 14.09 0.96
N ALA A 148 12.20 13.49 -0.09
CA ALA A 148 10.76 13.34 -0.23
C ALA A 148 10.15 12.33 0.76
N LEU A 149 10.96 11.49 1.43
CA LEU A 149 10.46 10.53 2.43
C LEU A 149 9.77 11.23 3.60
N ILE A 150 10.30 12.37 4.05
CA ILE A 150 9.72 13.13 5.17
C ILE A 150 8.30 13.64 4.82
N PRO A 151 8.11 14.52 3.82
CA PRO A 151 6.78 14.97 3.43
C PRO A 151 5.93 13.81 2.90
N GLY A 152 6.50 12.84 2.17
CA GLY A 152 5.76 11.67 1.69
C GLY A 152 5.14 10.86 2.81
N SER A 153 5.89 10.59 3.89
CA SER A 153 5.37 9.87 5.07
C SER A 153 4.21 10.62 5.75
N LEU A 154 4.31 11.95 5.84
CA LEU A 154 3.23 12.79 6.33
C LEU A 154 2.00 12.71 5.43
N ALA A 155 2.19 12.78 4.10
CA ALA A 155 1.11 12.62 3.16
C ALA A 155 0.40 11.26 3.31
N TRP A 156 1.13 10.16 3.57
CA TRP A 156 0.55 8.85 3.86
C TRP A 156 -0.31 8.85 5.12
N ILE A 157 0.18 9.43 6.21
CA ILE A 157 -0.53 9.54 7.49
C ILE A 157 -1.80 10.36 7.36
N LEU A 158 -1.70 11.56 6.78
CA LEU A 158 -2.84 12.46 6.61
C LEU A 158 -3.87 11.85 5.63
N SER A 159 -3.42 11.13 4.61
CA SER A 159 -4.32 10.40 3.70
C SER A 159 -5.06 9.28 4.40
N GLY A 160 -4.36 8.47 5.20
CA GLY A 160 -4.95 7.43 6.04
C GLY A 160 -6.00 8.01 7.00
N ALA A 161 -5.66 9.08 7.69
CA ALA A 161 -6.57 9.80 8.59
C ALA A 161 -7.84 10.28 7.87
N LEU A 162 -7.69 10.97 6.73
CA LEU A 162 -8.84 11.46 5.94
C LEU A 162 -9.74 10.32 5.46
N ARG A 163 -9.17 9.18 5.04
CA ARG A 163 -9.94 7.98 4.66
C ARG A 163 -10.72 7.45 5.87
N SER A 164 -10.08 7.33 7.03
CA SER A 164 -10.70 6.90 8.29
C SER A 164 -11.73 7.86 8.85
N LEU A 165 -11.71 9.12 8.43
CA LEU A 165 -12.68 10.16 8.74
C LEU A 165 -13.78 10.29 7.68
N GLY A 166 -13.78 9.47 6.62
CA GLY A 166 -14.85 9.44 5.61
C GLY A 166 -14.63 10.43 4.47
N HIS A 167 -13.45 11.04 4.38
CA HIS A 167 -13.05 12.01 3.36
C HIS A 167 -12.07 11.41 2.35
N ALA A 168 -12.31 10.17 1.88
CA ALA A 168 -11.44 9.47 0.93
C ALA A 168 -11.25 10.18 -0.43
N ARG A 169 -12.18 11.07 -0.82
CA ARG A 169 -12.02 11.91 -2.02
C ARG A 169 -10.93 12.97 -1.88
N THR A 170 -10.64 13.43 -0.66
CA THR A 170 -9.66 14.50 -0.43
C THR A 170 -8.23 14.05 -0.80
N PRO A 171 -7.75 12.87 -0.37
CA PRO A 171 -6.47 12.31 -0.84
C PRO A 171 -6.38 12.10 -2.35
N LEU A 172 -7.47 11.64 -2.99
CA LEU A 172 -7.52 11.48 -4.44
C LEU A 172 -7.30 12.84 -5.14
N VAL A 173 -8.09 13.86 -4.79
CA VAL A 173 -8.00 15.18 -5.42
C VAL A 173 -6.63 15.82 -5.19
N ALA A 174 -6.10 15.71 -3.97
CA ALA A 174 -4.74 16.19 -3.67
C ALA A 174 -3.70 15.48 -4.55
N THR A 175 -3.85 14.16 -4.75
CA THR A 175 -2.95 13.39 -5.62
C THR A 175 -3.06 13.82 -7.08
N VAL A 176 -4.26 14.04 -7.62
CA VAL A 176 -4.43 14.55 -8.99
C VAL A 176 -3.71 15.89 -9.16
N ILE A 177 -3.91 16.82 -8.23
CA ILE A 177 -3.24 18.13 -8.26
C ILE A 177 -1.72 17.95 -8.22
N THR A 178 -1.22 17.13 -7.31
CA THR A 178 0.23 16.98 -7.12
C THR A 178 0.87 16.23 -8.28
N VAL A 179 0.19 15.27 -8.92
CA VAL A 179 0.70 14.61 -10.13
C VAL A 179 0.85 15.60 -11.28
N ILE A 180 -0.13 16.49 -11.49
CA ILE A 180 -0.04 17.52 -12.52
C ILE A 180 1.12 18.47 -12.22
N VAL A 181 1.21 18.96 -10.98
CA VAL A 181 2.29 19.88 -10.57
C VAL A 181 3.65 19.20 -10.65
N GLU A 182 3.79 17.96 -10.20
CA GLU A 182 5.03 17.18 -10.27
C GLU A 182 5.47 17.01 -11.72
N SER A 183 4.57 16.64 -12.61
CA SER A 183 4.88 16.43 -14.03
C SER A 183 5.38 17.71 -14.70
N LEU A 184 4.73 18.85 -14.41
CA LEU A 184 5.13 20.16 -14.93
C LEU A 184 6.47 20.62 -14.35
N LEU A 185 6.69 20.44 -13.05
CA LEU A 185 7.95 20.77 -12.39
C LEU A 185 9.09 19.86 -12.87
N ALA A 186 8.83 18.56 -13.05
CA ALA A 186 9.81 17.61 -13.54
C ALA A 186 10.23 18.00 -14.95
N TYR A 187 9.28 18.24 -15.86
CA TYR A 187 9.59 18.72 -17.21
C TYR A 187 10.38 20.03 -17.17
N GLY A 188 9.94 21.02 -16.39
CA GLY A 188 10.58 22.32 -16.28
C GLY A 188 12.01 22.27 -15.73
N LEU A 189 12.25 21.52 -14.65
CA LEU A 189 13.57 21.39 -14.00
C LEU A 189 14.52 20.44 -14.73
N VAL A 190 13.99 19.45 -15.45
CA VAL A 190 14.82 18.55 -16.25
C VAL A 190 15.41 19.28 -17.45
N PHE A 191 14.58 20.03 -18.20
CA PHE A 191 15.00 20.70 -19.43
C PHE A 191 15.42 22.16 -19.25
N GLY A 192 15.17 22.77 -18.09
CA GLY A 192 15.47 24.18 -17.83
C GLY A 192 14.56 25.13 -18.62
N VAL A 193 13.25 24.94 -18.51
CA VAL A 193 12.26 25.74 -19.26
C VAL A 193 11.92 27.03 -18.50
N GLY A 194 11.96 28.16 -19.19
CA GLY A 194 11.63 29.47 -18.61
C GLY A 194 12.70 29.94 -17.63
N PRO A 195 12.35 30.34 -16.39
CA PRO A 195 13.32 30.78 -15.39
C PRO A 195 14.02 29.61 -14.66
N LEU A 196 13.65 28.36 -14.94
CA LEU A 196 14.15 27.20 -14.22
C LEU A 196 15.51 26.72 -14.77
N PRO A 197 16.45 26.31 -13.91
CA PRO A 197 17.73 25.76 -14.36
C PRO A 197 17.56 24.34 -14.93
N PRO A 198 18.37 23.95 -15.93
CA PRO A 198 18.40 22.58 -16.46
C PRO A 198 19.19 21.66 -15.51
N LEU A 199 18.50 21.09 -14.53
CA LEU A 199 19.09 20.19 -13.51
C LEU A 199 19.16 18.73 -13.96
N GLY A 200 18.68 18.41 -15.17
CA GLY A 200 18.65 17.04 -15.69
C GLY A 200 17.93 16.09 -14.74
N VAL A 201 18.53 14.93 -14.48
CA VAL A 201 17.94 13.88 -13.63
C VAL A 201 17.62 14.40 -12.21
N VAL A 202 18.47 15.24 -11.63
CA VAL A 202 18.26 15.81 -10.29
C VAL A 202 17.04 16.74 -10.26
N GLY A 203 16.69 17.36 -11.38
CA GLY A 203 15.46 18.15 -11.52
C GLY A 203 14.20 17.33 -11.28
N ALA A 204 14.16 16.08 -11.76
CA ALA A 204 13.06 15.17 -11.48
C ALA A 204 12.96 14.79 -9.99
N ALA A 205 14.09 14.65 -9.29
CA ALA A 205 14.08 14.43 -7.84
C ALA A 205 13.52 15.63 -7.06
N TRP A 206 13.88 16.86 -7.45
CA TRP A 206 13.31 18.05 -6.82
C TRP A 206 11.81 18.20 -7.06
N ALA A 207 11.33 17.87 -8.26
CA ALA A 207 9.91 17.85 -8.56
C ALA A 207 9.14 16.92 -7.60
N LEU A 208 9.67 15.71 -7.36
CA LEU A 208 9.12 14.75 -6.40
C LEU A 208 9.06 15.33 -4.96
N VAL A 209 10.12 16.00 -4.51
CA VAL A 209 10.16 16.62 -3.18
C VAL A 209 9.07 17.69 -3.05
N PHE A 210 9.01 18.63 -4.00
CA PHE A 210 8.01 19.71 -3.98
C PHE A 210 6.58 19.19 -4.08
N ALA A 211 6.34 18.16 -4.91
CA ALA A 211 5.03 17.53 -5.03
C ALA A 211 4.57 16.90 -3.71
N ASN A 212 5.46 16.22 -2.98
CA ASN A 212 5.14 15.65 -1.68
C ASN A 212 4.91 16.73 -0.60
N ILE A 213 5.68 17.82 -0.61
CA ILE A 213 5.45 18.98 0.27
C ILE A 213 4.06 19.57 -0.01
N LEU A 214 3.73 19.78 -1.29
CA LEU A 214 2.42 20.29 -1.69
C LEU A 214 1.30 19.34 -1.28
N LYS A 215 1.44 18.02 -1.51
CA LYS A 215 0.44 17.02 -1.10
C LYS A 215 0.21 17.09 0.41
N THR A 216 1.29 17.13 1.19
CA THR A 216 1.24 17.25 2.65
C THR A 216 0.53 18.53 3.07
N ALA A 217 0.88 19.67 2.49
CA ALA A 217 0.27 20.95 2.79
C ALA A 217 -1.23 20.97 2.47
N LEU A 218 -1.64 20.43 1.31
CA LEU A 218 -3.05 20.32 0.93
C LEU A 218 -3.84 19.45 1.91
N LEU A 219 -3.30 18.28 2.29
CA LEU A 219 -3.98 17.38 3.23
C LEU A 219 -4.04 17.95 4.65
N ALA A 220 -2.94 18.57 5.11
CA ALA A 220 -2.89 19.24 6.41
C ALA A 220 -3.87 20.42 6.46
N TYR A 221 -3.91 21.24 5.41
CA TYR A 221 -4.89 22.32 5.28
C TYR A 221 -6.31 21.78 5.39
N GLN A 222 -6.64 20.66 4.73
CA GLN A 222 -7.99 20.09 4.78
C GLN A 222 -8.36 19.49 6.14
N ILE A 223 -7.40 18.99 6.91
CA ILE A 223 -7.63 18.43 8.25
C ILE A 223 -7.77 19.55 9.29
N TYR A 224 -6.83 20.49 9.31
CA TYR A 224 -6.71 21.50 10.37
C TYR A 224 -7.40 22.84 10.04
N GLY A 225 -7.73 23.07 8.76
CA GLY A 225 -8.39 24.27 8.27
C GLY A 225 -9.90 24.07 8.08
N PRO A 226 -10.46 24.23 6.86
CA PRO A 226 -11.88 24.50 6.64
C PRO A 226 -12.85 23.41 7.10
N ARG A 227 -12.39 22.16 7.27
CA ARG A 227 -13.23 21.07 7.77
C ARG A 227 -13.10 20.83 9.27
N HIS A 228 -12.07 21.38 9.93
CA HIS A 228 -11.77 21.19 11.35
C HIS A 228 -11.97 19.74 11.82
N LEU A 229 -11.41 18.79 11.06
CA LEU A 229 -11.58 17.36 11.33
C LEU A 229 -10.76 16.90 12.54
N ALA A 230 -9.65 17.58 12.79
CA ALA A 230 -8.81 17.41 13.95
C ALA A 230 -8.14 18.74 14.31
N ALA A 231 -7.61 18.80 15.53
CA ALA A 231 -6.77 19.88 16.01
C ALA A 231 -5.38 19.34 16.38
N LEU A 232 -4.34 20.13 16.16
CA LEU A 232 -3.01 19.85 16.69
C LEU A 232 -3.04 20.11 18.20
N THR A 233 -3.15 19.05 18.98
CA THR A 233 -3.07 19.12 20.44
C THR A 233 -1.77 18.46 20.89
N LEU A 234 -1.10 19.10 21.86
CA LEU A 234 0.04 18.47 22.53
C LEU A 234 -0.47 17.31 23.38
N PRO A 235 -0.03 16.07 23.13
CA PRO A 235 -0.38 14.94 23.97
C PRO A 235 0.19 15.12 25.38
N ALA A 236 -0.55 14.67 26.39
CA ALA A 236 0.00 14.52 27.74
C ALA A 236 1.21 13.58 27.73
N ARG A 237 2.10 13.68 28.73
CA ARG A 237 3.33 12.85 28.78
C ARG A 237 3.05 11.36 28.61
N ASP A 238 2.01 10.86 29.27
CA ASP A 238 1.65 9.44 29.23
C ASP A 238 1.00 9.04 27.89
N ALA A 239 0.35 9.98 27.21
CA ALA A 239 -0.31 9.78 25.92
C ALA A 239 0.69 9.50 24.77
N TRP A 240 1.92 10.01 24.87
CA TRP A 240 2.97 9.73 23.87
C TRP A 240 3.26 8.24 23.76
N ARG A 241 3.55 7.60 24.89
CA ARG A 241 3.88 6.17 24.92
C ARG A 241 2.65 5.31 24.63
N SER A 242 1.49 5.68 25.19
CA SER A 242 0.26 4.90 25.03
C SER A 242 -0.28 4.89 23.60
N ILE A 243 0.09 5.88 22.77
CA ILE A 243 -0.29 5.93 21.36
C ILE A 243 0.83 5.41 20.45
N ALA A 244 2.09 5.80 20.70
CA ALA A 244 3.22 5.39 19.86
C ALA A 244 3.47 3.88 19.92
N ALA A 245 3.33 3.25 21.09
CA ALA A 245 3.56 1.81 21.21
C ALA A 245 2.54 0.99 20.41
N PRO A 246 1.22 1.23 20.50
CA PRO A 246 0.25 0.58 19.61
C PRO A 246 0.47 0.90 18.14
N LEU A 247 0.79 2.16 17.78
CA LEU A 247 1.08 2.55 16.40
C LEU A 247 2.21 1.69 15.82
N LEU A 248 3.34 1.60 16.51
CA LEU A 248 4.48 0.78 16.07
C LEU A 248 4.17 -0.71 16.09
N THR A 249 3.40 -1.19 17.08
CA THR A 249 3.01 -2.61 17.17
C THR A 249 2.10 -3.03 16.02
N ILE A 250 1.25 -2.12 15.52
CA ILE A 250 0.38 -2.35 14.36
C ILE A 250 1.17 -2.21 13.06
N SER A 251 2.02 -1.19 12.95
CA SER A 251 2.76 -0.87 11.73
C SER A 251 3.92 -1.81 11.46
N ALA A 252 4.63 -2.32 12.47
CA ALA A 252 5.79 -3.18 12.25
C ALA A 252 5.45 -4.50 11.51
N PRO A 253 4.36 -5.21 11.85
CA PRO A 253 3.91 -6.36 11.06
C PRO A 253 3.58 -6.02 9.61
N ILE A 254 2.94 -4.87 9.36
CA ILE A 254 2.57 -4.41 8.01
C ILE A 254 3.84 -4.10 7.20
N ALA A 255 4.81 -3.39 7.79
CA ALA A 255 6.09 -3.12 7.14
C ALA A 255 6.83 -4.41 6.79
N PHE A 256 6.82 -5.38 7.72
CA PHE A 256 7.45 -6.68 7.51
C PHE A 256 6.78 -7.49 6.39
N THR A 257 5.44 -7.47 6.30
CA THR A 257 4.73 -8.20 5.24
C THR A 257 4.99 -7.61 3.87
N GLU A 258 5.13 -6.28 3.76
CA GLU A 258 5.50 -5.64 2.50
C GLU A 258 6.96 -5.94 2.08
N PHE A 259 7.87 -5.99 3.05
CA PHE A 259 9.24 -6.47 2.81
C PHE A 259 9.23 -7.93 2.34
N ALA A 260 8.47 -8.80 3.01
CA ALA A 260 8.32 -10.20 2.65
C ALA A 260 7.72 -10.37 1.25
N TRP A 261 6.75 -9.54 0.88
CA TRP A 261 6.16 -9.52 -0.46
C TRP A 261 7.19 -9.11 -1.54
N SER A 262 7.98 -8.07 -1.26
CA SER A 262 9.05 -7.61 -2.15
C SER A 262 10.12 -8.69 -2.36
N LEU A 263 10.57 -9.31 -1.28
CA LEU A 263 11.53 -10.41 -1.32
C LEU A 263 10.97 -11.63 -2.06
N GLY A 264 9.71 -12.00 -1.80
CA GLY A 264 9.02 -13.07 -2.50
C GLY A 264 8.97 -12.82 -4.00
N GLY A 265 8.61 -11.61 -4.44
CA GLY A 265 8.60 -11.20 -5.84
C GLY A 265 9.96 -11.38 -6.52
N PHE A 266 11.04 -10.96 -5.84
CA PHE A 266 12.41 -11.17 -6.31
C PHE A 266 12.75 -12.67 -6.47
N LEU A 267 12.44 -13.49 -5.47
CA LEU A 267 12.72 -14.93 -5.52
C LEU A 267 11.91 -15.64 -6.61
N TYR A 268 10.65 -15.27 -6.82
CA TYR A 268 9.87 -15.77 -7.95
C TYR A 268 10.49 -15.38 -9.29
N ALA A 269 10.98 -14.14 -9.44
CA ALA A 269 11.68 -13.72 -10.66
C ALA A 269 12.94 -14.57 -10.89
N ALA A 270 13.70 -14.88 -9.84
CA ALA A 270 14.85 -15.79 -9.94
C ALA A 270 14.45 -17.20 -10.39
N VAL A 271 13.33 -17.74 -9.88
CA VAL A 271 12.81 -19.05 -10.34
C VAL A 271 12.42 -18.99 -11.82
N TYR A 272 11.66 -17.98 -12.25
CA TYR A 272 11.32 -17.82 -13.67
C TYR A 272 12.56 -17.69 -14.55
N ALA A 273 13.59 -16.97 -14.11
CA ALA A 273 14.85 -16.83 -14.84
C ALA A 273 15.54 -18.18 -15.04
N ARG A 274 15.50 -19.07 -14.03
CA ARG A 274 16.05 -20.44 -14.13
C ARG A 274 15.20 -21.36 -15.01
N VAL A 275 13.88 -21.14 -15.09
CA VAL A 275 13.01 -21.86 -16.04
C VAL A 275 13.34 -21.45 -17.48
N GLY A 276 13.55 -20.16 -17.72
CA GLY A 276 14.03 -19.66 -19.01
C GLY A 276 13.71 -18.19 -19.24
N THR A 277 14.45 -17.57 -20.17
CA THR A 277 14.33 -16.14 -20.48
C THR A 277 12.93 -15.76 -20.96
N ALA A 278 12.30 -16.61 -21.77
CA ALA A 278 10.93 -16.40 -22.23
C ALA A 278 9.90 -16.46 -21.08
N ALA A 279 10.11 -17.34 -20.10
CA ALA A 279 9.26 -17.46 -18.91
C ALA A 279 9.37 -16.21 -18.02
N LEU A 280 10.58 -15.73 -17.79
CA LEU A 280 10.80 -14.46 -17.07
C LEU A 280 10.13 -13.29 -17.79
N ALA A 281 10.35 -13.13 -19.09
CA ALA A 281 9.75 -12.05 -19.87
C ALA A 281 8.21 -12.08 -19.81
N ALA A 282 7.62 -13.27 -20.00
CA ALA A 282 6.18 -13.44 -19.90
C ALA A 282 5.64 -13.13 -18.50
N SER A 283 6.33 -13.54 -17.44
CA SER A 283 5.93 -13.25 -16.05
C SER A 283 5.87 -11.75 -15.75
N GLN A 284 6.74 -10.94 -16.37
CA GLN A 284 6.72 -9.48 -16.23
C GLN A 284 5.51 -8.85 -16.92
N ILE A 285 5.15 -9.35 -18.12
CA ILE A 285 3.92 -8.94 -18.82
C ILE A 285 2.69 -9.29 -17.98
N VAL A 286 2.63 -10.53 -17.49
CA VAL A 286 1.54 -11.01 -16.61
C VAL A 286 1.43 -10.12 -15.37
N GLY A 287 2.54 -9.84 -14.68
CA GLY A 287 2.57 -9.01 -13.47
C GLY A 287 2.20 -7.55 -13.72
N THR A 288 2.60 -6.96 -14.85
CA THR A 288 2.25 -5.58 -15.22
C THR A 288 0.74 -5.43 -15.40
N LEU A 289 0.10 -6.39 -16.08
CA LEU A 289 -1.34 -6.40 -16.25
C LEU A 289 -2.07 -6.71 -14.94
N GLU A 290 -1.52 -7.60 -14.09
CA GLU A 290 -2.07 -7.90 -12.76
C GLU A 290 -2.07 -6.66 -11.84
N GLY A 291 -1.04 -5.82 -11.93
CA GLY A 291 -0.84 -4.65 -11.07
C GLY A 291 -2.03 -3.69 -11.05
N ILE A 292 -2.75 -3.56 -12.17
CA ILE A 292 -3.97 -2.72 -12.27
C ILE A 292 -5.06 -3.23 -11.31
N PHE A 293 -5.22 -4.55 -11.19
CA PHE A 293 -6.23 -5.17 -10.34
C PHE A 293 -5.80 -5.24 -8.87
N ILE A 294 -4.49 -5.33 -8.59
CA ILE A 294 -3.94 -5.16 -7.23
C ILE A 294 -4.26 -3.76 -6.73
N VAL A 295 -3.99 -2.75 -7.56
CA VAL A 295 -4.33 -1.35 -7.27
C VAL A 295 -5.83 -1.16 -7.03
N GLY A 296 -6.67 -1.80 -7.87
CA GLY A 296 -8.12 -1.83 -7.66
C GLY A 296 -8.52 -2.38 -6.29
N SER A 297 -7.80 -3.37 -5.79
CA SER A 297 -8.10 -4.09 -4.55
C SER A 297 -7.68 -3.33 -3.28
N PHE A 298 -6.70 -2.41 -3.37
CA PHE A 298 -6.35 -1.52 -2.26
C PHE A 298 -7.53 -0.69 -1.76
N GLY A 299 -8.48 -0.34 -2.64
CA GLY A 299 -9.70 0.36 -2.24
C GLY A 299 -10.57 -0.46 -1.28
N LEU A 300 -10.78 -1.75 -1.57
CA LEU A 300 -11.56 -2.65 -0.71
C LEU A 300 -10.84 -2.94 0.60
N MET A 301 -9.51 -3.12 0.54
CA MET A 301 -8.66 -3.22 1.72
C MET A 301 -8.85 -1.99 2.62
N SER A 302 -8.76 -0.78 2.07
CA SER A 302 -8.94 0.46 2.82
C SER A 302 -10.35 0.58 3.40
N ALA A 303 -11.39 0.18 2.66
CA ALA A 303 -12.76 0.17 3.17
C ALA A 303 -12.90 -0.79 4.37
N ALA A 304 -12.31 -1.99 4.29
CA ALA A 304 -12.29 -2.94 5.40
C ALA A 304 -11.64 -2.35 6.64
N THR A 305 -10.46 -1.74 6.50
CA THR A 305 -9.75 -1.06 7.59
C THR A 305 -10.62 -0.01 8.26
N VAL A 306 -11.27 0.85 7.47
CA VAL A 306 -12.05 1.98 8.00
C VAL A 306 -13.32 1.51 8.71
N PHE A 307 -14.15 0.69 8.06
CA PHE A 307 -15.44 0.31 8.63
C PHE A 307 -15.29 -0.63 9.83
N ILE A 308 -14.36 -1.59 9.77
CA ILE A 308 -14.11 -2.48 10.91
C ILE A 308 -13.47 -1.71 12.06
N GLY A 309 -12.49 -0.85 11.77
CA GLY A 309 -11.85 -0.01 12.78
C GLY A 309 -12.87 0.86 13.52
N ARG A 310 -13.78 1.51 12.79
CA ARG A 310 -14.85 2.34 13.38
C ARG A 310 -15.82 1.52 14.23
N SER A 311 -16.29 0.37 13.74
CA SER A 311 -17.21 -0.48 14.51
C SER A 311 -16.56 -1.00 15.80
N LEU A 312 -15.29 -1.40 15.73
CA LEU A 312 -14.55 -1.83 16.93
C LEU A 312 -14.34 -0.69 17.92
N GLY A 313 -14.01 0.52 17.45
CA GLY A 313 -13.91 1.70 18.33
C GLY A 313 -15.24 2.10 18.97
N ALA A 314 -16.36 1.92 18.27
CA ALA A 314 -17.69 2.13 18.83
C ALA A 314 -18.12 1.05 19.86
N GLY A 315 -17.29 0.02 20.10
CA GLY A 315 -17.67 -1.13 20.92
C GLY A 315 -18.71 -2.05 20.26
N ASP A 316 -19.00 -1.87 18.97
CA ASP A 316 -20.06 -2.58 18.25
C ASP A 316 -19.50 -3.75 17.43
N ALA A 317 -19.33 -4.88 18.11
CA ALA A 317 -18.91 -6.14 17.51
C ALA A 317 -19.87 -6.65 16.42
N ALA A 318 -21.17 -6.38 16.54
CA ALA A 318 -22.18 -6.81 15.58
C ALA A 318 -22.05 -6.03 14.27
N ALA A 319 -21.88 -4.70 14.34
CA ALA A 319 -21.61 -3.87 13.18
C ALA A 319 -20.29 -4.25 12.49
N ALA A 320 -19.24 -4.58 13.26
CA ALA A 320 -17.96 -5.02 12.69
C ALA A 320 -18.12 -6.28 11.84
N GLN A 321 -18.86 -7.28 12.35
CA GLN A 321 -19.17 -8.52 11.63
C GLN A 321 -20.09 -8.29 10.41
N LEU A 322 -21.05 -7.38 10.53
CA LEU A 322 -21.95 -7.00 9.44
C LEU A 322 -21.17 -6.35 8.28
N TRP A 323 -20.25 -5.42 8.59
CA TRP A 323 -19.37 -4.79 7.62
C TRP A 323 -18.43 -5.80 6.97
N LEU A 324 -17.84 -6.70 7.75
CA LEU A 324 -17.01 -7.79 7.25
C LEU A 324 -17.76 -8.64 6.21
N GLY A 325 -19.00 -9.04 6.51
CA GLY A 325 -19.82 -9.81 5.58
C GLY A 325 -20.12 -9.04 4.27
N ARG A 326 -20.43 -7.75 4.37
CA ARG A 326 -20.75 -6.90 3.21
C ARG A 326 -19.53 -6.61 2.35
N ILE A 327 -18.40 -6.30 2.96
CA ILE A 327 -17.14 -6.07 2.24
C ILE A 327 -16.64 -7.36 1.61
N SER A 328 -16.80 -8.51 2.29
CA SER A 328 -16.48 -9.82 1.69
C SER A 328 -17.36 -10.14 0.48
N ARG A 329 -18.66 -9.79 0.49
CA ARG A 329 -19.54 -9.93 -0.68
C ARG A 329 -19.15 -8.98 -1.80
N ALA A 330 -18.83 -7.71 -1.49
CA ALA A 330 -18.31 -6.77 -2.47
C ALA A 330 -16.98 -7.27 -3.08
N GLY A 331 -16.11 -7.83 -2.25
CA GLY A 331 -14.86 -8.49 -2.65
C GLY A 331 -15.05 -9.68 -3.58
N LEU A 332 -16.09 -10.48 -3.37
CA LEU A 332 -16.43 -11.58 -4.26
C LEU A 332 -16.82 -11.06 -5.65
N VAL A 333 -17.74 -10.09 -5.71
CA VAL A 333 -18.24 -9.52 -6.98
C VAL A 333 -17.10 -8.83 -7.74
N THR A 334 -16.32 -8.00 -7.03
CA THR A 334 -15.17 -7.30 -7.62
C THR A 334 -14.03 -8.25 -7.99
N GLY A 335 -13.78 -9.30 -7.21
CA GLY A 335 -12.79 -10.33 -7.52
C GLY A 335 -13.13 -11.12 -8.79
N LEU A 336 -14.40 -11.48 -8.97
CA LEU A 336 -14.88 -12.09 -10.22
C LEU A 336 -14.78 -11.11 -11.39
N GLY A 337 -15.16 -9.84 -11.19
CA GLY A 337 -15.03 -8.80 -12.20
C GLY A 337 -13.58 -8.54 -12.61
N PHE A 338 -12.68 -8.43 -11.63
CA PHE A 338 -11.23 -8.28 -11.87
C PHE A 338 -10.65 -9.50 -12.54
N GLY A 339 -11.03 -10.71 -12.14
CA GLY A 339 -10.60 -11.95 -12.81
C GLY A 339 -11.04 -11.99 -14.28
N LEU A 340 -12.30 -11.63 -14.56
CA LEU A 340 -12.80 -11.56 -15.94
C LEU A 340 -12.06 -10.50 -16.77
N LEU A 341 -11.94 -9.28 -16.25
CA LEU A 341 -11.23 -8.20 -16.94
C LEU A 341 -9.75 -8.54 -17.15
N TYR A 342 -9.13 -9.24 -16.20
CA TYR A 342 -7.76 -9.69 -16.32
C TYR A 342 -7.62 -10.78 -17.38
N ALA A 343 -8.51 -11.77 -17.41
CA ALA A 343 -8.55 -12.78 -18.47
C ALA A 343 -8.74 -12.14 -19.86
N LEU A 344 -9.62 -11.15 -19.99
CA LEU A 344 -9.84 -10.41 -21.23
C LEU A 344 -8.60 -9.62 -21.68
N SER A 345 -7.76 -9.17 -20.74
CA SER A 345 -6.49 -8.52 -21.08
C SER A 345 -5.53 -9.42 -21.86
N ALA A 346 -5.70 -10.75 -21.80
CA ALA A 346 -4.91 -11.68 -22.59
C ALA A 346 -5.10 -11.47 -24.12
N LEU A 347 -6.28 -10.99 -24.54
CA LEU A 347 -6.59 -10.74 -25.95
C LEU A 347 -5.81 -9.56 -26.55
N ILE A 348 -5.41 -8.60 -25.70
CA ILE A 348 -4.68 -7.40 -26.14
C ILE A 348 -3.15 -7.57 -26.03
N VAL A 349 -2.66 -8.63 -25.39
CA VAL A 349 -1.21 -8.87 -25.21
C VAL A 349 -0.43 -8.85 -26.54
N PRO A 350 -0.86 -9.52 -27.62
CA PRO A 350 -0.12 -9.49 -28.88
C PRO A 350 -0.03 -8.07 -29.49
N ALA A 351 -1.08 -7.25 -29.30
CA ALA A 351 -1.12 -5.88 -29.78
C ALA A 351 -0.24 -4.94 -28.94
N LEU A 352 -0.20 -5.14 -27.61
CA LEU A 352 0.64 -4.35 -26.70
C LEU A 352 2.12 -4.69 -26.80
N PHE A 353 2.46 -5.96 -27.06
CA PHE A 353 3.83 -6.47 -27.06
C PHE A 353 4.18 -7.20 -28.36
N PRO A 354 4.10 -6.60 -29.56
CA PRO A 354 4.20 -7.33 -30.83
C PRO A 354 5.57 -7.99 -31.10
N ARG A 355 6.63 -7.55 -30.42
CA ARG A 355 8.03 -7.94 -30.70
C ARG A 355 8.63 -8.96 -29.74
N VAL A 356 7.87 -9.48 -28.77
CA VAL A 356 8.42 -10.38 -27.72
C VAL A 356 8.54 -11.84 -28.14
N GLY A 357 8.04 -12.20 -29.33
CA GLY A 357 8.10 -13.56 -29.87
C GLY A 357 6.91 -14.44 -29.46
N SER A 358 6.63 -15.47 -30.27
CA SER A 358 5.47 -16.35 -30.11
C SER A 358 5.45 -17.10 -28.78
N ASP A 359 6.63 -17.54 -28.31
CA ASP A 359 6.73 -18.33 -27.07
C ASP A 359 6.36 -17.47 -25.86
N VAL A 360 6.84 -16.23 -25.80
CA VAL A 360 6.52 -15.28 -24.72
C VAL A 360 5.03 -14.93 -24.76
N HIS A 361 4.45 -14.71 -25.95
CA HIS A 361 3.00 -14.49 -26.09
C HIS A 361 2.19 -15.65 -25.56
N HIS A 362 2.55 -16.88 -25.92
CA HIS A 362 1.84 -18.08 -25.50
C HIS A 362 1.92 -18.27 -23.98
N ILE A 363 3.10 -18.08 -23.39
CA ILE A 363 3.30 -18.14 -21.94
C ILE A 363 2.50 -17.04 -21.23
N ALA A 364 2.54 -15.80 -21.73
CA ALA A 364 1.83 -14.68 -21.12
C ALA A 364 0.32 -14.88 -21.18
N LEU A 365 -0.22 -15.34 -22.31
CA LEU A 365 -1.65 -15.60 -22.48
C LEU A 365 -2.16 -16.60 -21.44
N ILE A 366 -1.54 -17.79 -21.37
CA ILE A 366 -1.96 -18.82 -20.42
C ILE A 366 -1.66 -18.40 -18.98
N GLY A 367 -0.53 -17.73 -18.72
CA GLY A 367 -0.17 -17.20 -17.41
C GLY A 367 -1.19 -16.19 -16.88
N ILE A 368 -1.72 -15.31 -17.75
CA ILE A 368 -2.82 -14.40 -17.43
C ILE A 368 -4.09 -15.19 -17.09
N LEU A 369 -4.46 -16.19 -17.90
CA LEU A 369 -5.67 -16.99 -17.64
C LEU A 369 -5.59 -17.74 -16.31
N ILE A 370 -4.43 -18.33 -15.99
CA ILE A 370 -4.20 -18.98 -14.70
C ILE A 370 -4.33 -17.94 -13.57
N SER A 371 -3.62 -16.82 -13.66
CA SER A 371 -3.59 -15.80 -12.60
C SER A 371 -4.97 -15.15 -12.39
N ALA A 372 -5.71 -14.93 -13.48
CA ALA A 372 -7.08 -14.44 -13.48
C ALA A 372 -8.04 -15.36 -12.73
N ALA A 373 -7.88 -16.69 -12.85
CA ALA A 373 -8.68 -17.66 -12.11
C ALA A 373 -8.47 -17.54 -10.59
N PHE A 374 -7.28 -17.11 -10.15
CA PHE A 374 -6.96 -16.92 -8.73
C PHE A 374 -7.27 -15.50 -8.21
N GLN A 375 -7.76 -14.60 -9.04
CA GLN A 375 -7.99 -13.19 -8.67
C GLN A 375 -8.98 -13.04 -7.51
N ILE A 376 -9.97 -13.92 -7.42
CA ILE A 376 -10.93 -13.98 -6.30
C ILE A 376 -10.22 -14.20 -4.95
N PHE A 377 -9.18 -15.04 -4.91
CA PHE A 377 -8.41 -15.30 -3.69
C PHE A 377 -7.53 -14.11 -3.33
N LYS A 378 -6.90 -13.47 -4.33
CA LYS A 378 -6.12 -12.24 -4.14
C LYS A 378 -6.93 -11.12 -3.51
N VAL A 379 -8.11 -10.80 -4.07
CA VAL A 379 -9.00 -9.76 -3.50
C VAL A 379 -9.38 -10.13 -2.07
N ARG A 380 -9.67 -11.41 -1.81
CA ARG A 380 -10.00 -11.89 -0.47
C ARG A 380 -8.83 -11.78 0.52
N ASN A 381 -7.60 -12.07 0.08
CA ASN A 381 -6.37 -11.88 0.85
C ASN A 381 -6.16 -10.41 1.21
N MET A 382 -6.34 -9.49 0.26
CA MET A 382 -6.19 -8.06 0.54
C MET A 382 -7.24 -7.55 1.53
N ILE A 383 -8.50 -8.01 1.42
CA ILE A 383 -9.54 -7.64 2.39
C ILE A 383 -9.20 -8.19 3.78
N ILE A 384 -8.96 -9.49 3.92
CA ILE A 384 -8.78 -10.10 5.24
C ILE A 384 -7.39 -9.80 5.81
N GLY A 385 -6.33 -10.15 5.08
CA GLY A 385 -4.94 -9.99 5.51
C GLY A 385 -4.49 -8.53 5.56
N GLY A 386 -4.89 -7.70 4.59
CA GLY A 386 -4.49 -6.29 4.53
C GLY A 386 -5.42 -5.33 5.29
N GLY A 387 -6.69 -5.69 5.47
CA GLY A 387 -7.71 -4.82 6.08
C GLY A 387 -8.19 -5.30 7.44
N VAL A 388 -8.77 -6.51 7.48
CA VAL A 388 -9.46 -7.05 8.67
C VAL A 388 -8.50 -7.37 9.80
N LEU A 389 -7.47 -8.19 9.56
CA LEU A 389 -6.53 -8.63 10.61
C LEU A 389 -5.71 -7.46 11.18
N PRO A 390 -5.13 -6.55 10.36
CA PRO A 390 -4.50 -5.34 10.88
C PRO A 390 -5.48 -4.46 11.65
N GLY A 391 -6.70 -4.29 11.11
CA GLY A 391 -7.80 -3.57 11.77
C GLY A 391 -8.21 -4.17 13.11
N ALA A 392 -8.00 -5.47 13.31
CA ALA A 392 -8.19 -6.19 14.57
C ALA A 392 -6.92 -6.25 15.47
N ALA A 393 -5.84 -5.54 15.09
CA ALA A 393 -4.53 -5.60 15.73
C ALA A 393 -3.90 -7.02 15.78
N ASP A 394 -4.28 -7.92 14.88
CA ASP A 394 -3.71 -9.27 14.77
C ASP A 394 -2.56 -9.33 13.77
N GLY A 395 -1.49 -8.57 14.05
CA GLY A 395 -0.31 -8.52 13.19
C GLY A 395 0.40 -9.87 13.03
N LYS A 396 0.34 -10.73 14.05
CA LYS A 396 0.87 -12.11 13.97
C LYS A 396 0.14 -12.93 12.91
N GLY A 397 -1.19 -12.82 12.86
CA GLY A 397 -2.00 -13.49 11.83
C GLY A 397 -1.61 -13.08 10.42
N VAL A 398 -1.36 -11.78 10.22
CA VAL A 398 -0.92 -11.22 8.92
C VAL A 398 0.43 -11.81 8.51
N ILE A 399 1.43 -11.74 9.40
CA ILE A 399 2.77 -12.28 9.15
C ILE A 399 2.72 -13.78 8.84
N ILE A 400 1.96 -14.56 9.61
CA ILE A 400 1.86 -16.01 9.40
C ILE A 400 1.31 -16.30 8.00
N GLY A 401 0.23 -15.64 7.59
CA GLY A 401 -0.32 -15.87 6.25
C GLY A 401 0.65 -15.48 5.15
N ASP A 402 1.24 -14.29 5.21
CA ASP A 402 2.13 -13.81 4.15
C ASP A 402 3.45 -14.59 4.06
N VAL A 403 4.06 -14.93 5.20
CA VAL A 403 5.31 -15.68 5.23
C VAL A 403 5.09 -17.15 4.89
N VAL A 404 4.12 -17.82 5.53
CA VAL A 404 3.88 -19.25 5.29
C VAL A 404 3.38 -19.45 3.86
N GLY A 405 2.45 -18.60 3.41
CA GLY A 405 1.95 -18.65 2.04
C GLY A 405 3.08 -18.54 1.02
N ALA A 406 3.90 -17.50 1.11
CA ALA A 406 4.94 -17.25 0.11
C ALA A 406 6.16 -18.17 0.25
N PHE A 407 6.73 -18.32 1.45
CA PHE A 407 8.05 -18.93 1.63
C PHE A 407 8.01 -20.41 2.01
N VAL A 408 6.93 -20.87 2.66
CA VAL A 408 6.80 -22.26 3.08
C VAL A 408 6.06 -23.08 2.03
N VAL A 409 5.10 -22.47 1.32
CA VAL A 409 4.28 -23.17 0.32
C VAL A 409 4.59 -22.71 -1.09
N GLY A 410 4.36 -21.43 -1.42
CA GLY A 410 4.42 -20.89 -2.77
C GLY A 410 5.78 -21.12 -3.44
N LEU A 411 6.85 -20.61 -2.83
CA LEU A 411 8.19 -20.66 -3.41
C LEU A 411 8.75 -22.09 -3.49
N PRO A 412 8.64 -22.97 -2.47
CA PRO A 412 9.03 -24.37 -2.61
C PRO A 412 8.24 -25.10 -3.70
N LEU A 413 6.92 -24.86 -3.83
CA LEU A 413 6.13 -25.41 -4.93
C LEU A 413 6.57 -24.84 -6.28
N ALA A 414 6.92 -23.57 -6.36
CA ALA A 414 7.40 -22.94 -7.59
C ALA A 414 8.73 -23.54 -8.04
N ILE A 415 9.64 -23.82 -7.09
CA ILE A 415 10.90 -24.51 -7.36
C ILE A 415 10.62 -25.96 -7.79
N GLY A 416 9.82 -26.70 -7.03
CA GLY A 416 9.50 -28.11 -7.31
C GLY A 416 8.78 -28.32 -8.64
N LEU A 417 7.65 -27.64 -8.83
CA LEU A 417 6.84 -27.75 -10.05
C LEU A 417 7.51 -27.04 -11.24
N GLY A 418 8.22 -25.95 -10.99
CA GLY A 418 8.83 -25.14 -12.05
C GLY A 418 10.13 -25.70 -12.62
N LEU A 419 11.01 -26.24 -11.76
CA LEU A 419 12.35 -26.68 -12.16
C LEU A 419 12.50 -28.20 -12.23
N TYR A 420 11.69 -28.95 -11.47
CA TYR A 420 11.84 -30.40 -11.31
C TYR A 420 10.63 -31.21 -11.79
N SER A 421 9.68 -30.57 -12.49
CA SER A 421 8.51 -31.24 -13.06
C SER A 421 8.31 -30.85 -14.53
N PRO A 422 7.59 -31.66 -15.32
CA PRO A 422 7.32 -31.36 -16.73
C PRO A 422 6.40 -30.13 -16.92
N LEU A 423 5.83 -29.57 -15.83
CA LEU A 423 5.00 -28.38 -15.90
C LEU A 423 5.80 -27.12 -16.25
N GLY A 424 7.11 -27.08 -15.96
CA GLY A 424 7.96 -25.93 -16.27
C GLY A 424 7.36 -24.60 -15.79
N VAL A 425 7.26 -23.61 -16.68
CA VAL A 425 6.70 -22.29 -16.36
C VAL A 425 5.27 -22.33 -15.80
N TRP A 426 4.44 -23.29 -16.23
CA TRP A 426 3.08 -23.46 -15.73
C TRP A 426 3.05 -23.86 -14.26
N GLY A 427 4.03 -24.66 -13.85
CA GLY A 427 4.22 -25.05 -12.45
C GLY A 427 4.45 -23.84 -11.55
N VAL A 428 5.19 -22.83 -12.03
CA VAL A 428 5.43 -21.58 -11.30
C VAL A 428 4.16 -20.74 -11.15
N PHE A 429 3.35 -20.61 -12.22
CA PHE A 429 2.06 -19.91 -12.14
C PHE A 429 1.07 -20.62 -11.21
N LEU A 430 0.98 -21.95 -11.28
CA LEU A 430 0.12 -22.74 -10.40
C LEU A 430 0.57 -22.66 -8.94
N ALA A 431 1.88 -22.67 -8.68
CA ALA A 431 2.42 -22.51 -7.33
C ALA A 431 2.05 -21.16 -6.72
N ARG A 432 2.11 -20.08 -7.52
CA ARG A 432 1.66 -18.75 -7.09
C ARG A 432 0.15 -18.70 -6.83
N GLY A 433 -0.66 -19.41 -7.62
CA GLY A 433 -2.10 -19.58 -7.34
C GLY A 433 -2.35 -20.34 -6.03
N ALA A 434 -1.61 -21.44 -5.80
CA ALA A 434 -1.69 -22.22 -4.57
C ALA A 434 -1.29 -21.42 -3.32
N GLU A 435 -0.27 -20.56 -3.43
CA GLU A 435 0.08 -19.59 -2.38
C GLU A 435 -1.13 -18.73 -2.00
N GLU A 436 -1.82 -18.13 -2.97
CA GLU A 436 -2.98 -17.27 -2.69
C GLU A 436 -4.10 -18.03 -1.98
N VAL A 437 -4.35 -19.28 -2.37
CA VAL A 437 -5.34 -20.15 -1.71
C VAL A 437 -4.92 -20.44 -0.27
N VAL A 438 -3.67 -20.82 -0.02
CA VAL A 438 -3.17 -21.08 1.34
C VAL A 438 -3.25 -19.84 2.21
N LYS A 439 -2.89 -18.66 1.69
CA LYS A 439 -3.05 -17.39 2.39
C LYS A 439 -4.51 -17.16 2.81
N VAL A 440 -5.46 -17.36 1.89
CA VAL A 440 -6.90 -17.20 2.21
C VAL A 440 -7.31 -18.17 3.31
N LEU A 441 -6.87 -19.43 3.25
CA LEU A 441 -7.19 -20.43 4.27
C LEU A 441 -6.65 -20.04 5.65
N ILE A 442 -5.40 -19.57 5.73
CA ILE A 442 -4.78 -19.11 6.99
C ILE A 442 -5.50 -17.88 7.53
N PHE A 443 -5.72 -16.87 6.68
CA PHE A 443 -6.39 -15.63 7.08
C PHE A 443 -7.83 -15.87 7.51
N GLU A 444 -8.57 -16.73 6.81
CA GLU A 444 -9.95 -17.09 7.16
C GLU A 444 -10.01 -17.92 8.45
N TRP A 445 -9.09 -18.87 8.64
CA TRP A 445 -8.94 -19.62 9.90
C TRP A 445 -8.68 -18.69 11.08
N ARG A 446 -7.77 -17.72 10.90
CA ARG A 446 -7.43 -16.74 11.92
C ARG A 446 -8.59 -15.80 12.21
N ARG A 447 -9.25 -15.29 11.16
CA ARG A 447 -10.44 -14.43 11.24
C ARG A 447 -11.57 -15.07 12.05
N ARG A 448 -11.82 -16.37 11.88
CA ARG A 448 -12.87 -17.10 12.63
C ARG A 448 -12.58 -17.27 14.12
N ARG A 449 -11.31 -17.15 14.53
CA ARG A 449 -10.88 -17.23 15.93
C ARG A 449 -10.84 -15.86 16.63
N ILE A 450 -11.20 -14.79 15.93
CA ILE A 450 -11.33 -13.47 16.55
C ILE A 450 -12.58 -13.49 17.42
N ASP A 451 -12.39 -13.30 18.72
CA ASP A 451 -13.47 -12.97 19.64
C ASP A 451 -13.81 -11.49 19.47
N TRP A 452 -14.81 -11.22 18.63
CA TRP A 452 -15.22 -9.86 18.26
C TRP A 452 -15.75 -9.06 19.45
N GLU A 453 -16.42 -9.71 20.40
CA GLU A 453 -16.93 -9.04 21.58
C GLU A 453 -15.81 -8.65 22.53
N LYS A 454 -14.89 -9.57 22.80
CA LYS A 454 -13.70 -9.26 23.60
C LYS A 454 -12.88 -8.17 22.94
N LEU A 455 -12.66 -8.26 21.63
CA LEU A 455 -11.89 -7.26 20.90
C LEU A 455 -12.55 -5.87 20.97
N ALA A 456 -13.87 -5.78 20.77
CA ALA A 456 -14.60 -4.52 20.89
C ALA A 456 -14.49 -3.94 22.30
N ARG A 457 -14.61 -4.77 23.34
CA ARG A 457 -14.42 -4.35 24.75
C ARG A 457 -12.99 -3.90 25.05
N ASP A 458 -11.99 -4.65 24.60
CA ASP A 458 -10.57 -4.34 24.84
C ASP A 458 -10.18 -3.03 24.15
N GLN A 459 -10.68 -2.79 22.94
CA GLN A 459 -10.43 -1.55 22.21
C GLN A 459 -11.15 -0.35 22.82
N GLN A 460 -12.38 -0.52 23.30
CA GLN A 460 -13.10 0.52 24.05
C GLN A 460 -12.43 0.81 25.41
N GLY A 461 -11.96 -0.24 26.11
CA GLY A 461 -11.34 -0.13 27.43
C GLY A 461 -9.95 0.50 27.43
N GLN A 462 -9.12 0.22 26.41
CA GLN A 462 -7.82 0.88 26.20
C GLN A 462 -7.96 2.39 26.00
N GLU A 463 -9.12 2.84 25.51
CA GLU A 463 -9.42 4.27 25.29
C GLU A 463 -9.93 4.97 26.56
N VAL A 464 -10.61 4.26 27.48
CA VAL A 464 -11.07 4.81 28.77
C VAL A 464 -9.94 4.94 29.80
N THR A 465 -8.95 4.03 29.81
CA THR A 465 -7.81 4.07 30.75
C THR A 465 -6.70 5.06 30.38
N ALA A 466 -6.81 5.76 29.25
CA ALA A 466 -5.85 6.77 28.80
C ALA A 466 -6.24 8.21 29.21
N HIS A 467 -7.34 8.35 29.95
CA HIS A 467 -7.76 9.56 30.66
C HIS A 467 -7.34 9.47 32.14
#